data_AF-A0A517ZCX4-F1
#
_entry.id   AF-A0A517ZCX4-F1
#
_cell.length_a   1.000
_cell.length_b   1.000
_cell.length_c   1.000
_cell.angle_alpha   90.00
_cell.angle_beta   90.00
_cell.angle_gamma   90.00
#
_symmetry.space_group_name_H-M   'P 1'
#
loop_
_entity.id
_entity.type
_entity.pdbx_description
1 polymer ?
#
loop_
_entity_poly.entity_id
_entity_poly.type
_entity_poly.pdbx_seq_one_letter_code
_entity_poly.pdbx_strand_id
1 'polypeptide(L)'
;MLTTHPMCRSRSRSTTAMALCCVLGMIAFCAPDSDSRADEPQPVGQRTYGGHTVDEWRARIKSFNLDDPGIASQVPGLIELTRDTELPWFTRRQAALTLGRIGEPAAQAVPVMESFLHPEGEPEPLQTRLWAMKSLALFGPVAADAAGSIASILQDETAPLTLRLSAVEALGRIGTAAREPLPGLIATLRGQHGTGLADDEQAELQIAAADILMLLRSEASPAVPALIRAAQHDSPRMRRIAATTLGTIGPRADAAIPVLGELILFDEAEDVRDAAAIALAGLGDPAIPALLTLIEDQDVDVRWRAADALGRLPSGPPAVEEALEKAIAEDEPVVRITALESLWSLTRDAAQVAPIALRYLADEDRQIRIRAYRLLQSLGRRVSVVREQLEALVDHPDPVVSHSADLLLEQLNGSTGTP
;
A
#
# COMPACT_ATOMS: atom_id res chain seq x y z
N MET A 1 15.54 -82.40 -21.79
CA MET A 1 16.19 -82.92 -20.57
C MET A 1 15.96 -81.88 -19.47
N LEU A 2 15.01 -82.15 -18.58
CA LEU A 2 15.23 -82.49 -17.16
C LEU A 2 15.47 -81.23 -16.30
N THR A 3 14.42 -80.73 -15.61
CA THR A 3 14.17 -80.86 -14.14
C THR A 3 14.90 -79.77 -13.32
N THR A 4 14.39 -79.13 -12.26
CA THR A 4 13.28 -79.36 -11.33
C THR A 4 13.13 -78.15 -10.38
N HIS A 5 11.88 -77.86 -10.00
CA HIS A 5 11.36 -77.15 -8.81
C HIS A 5 11.91 -77.70 -7.44
N PRO A 6 11.57 -77.20 -6.20
CA PRO A 6 10.23 -76.71 -5.79
C PRO A 6 10.02 -75.81 -4.51
N MET A 7 8.72 -75.44 -4.31
CA MET A 7 7.94 -75.24 -3.04
C MET A 7 8.20 -74.00 -2.15
N CYS A 8 7.21 -73.32 -1.55
CA CYS A 8 5.99 -73.78 -0.86
C CYS A 8 4.91 -72.64 -0.81
N ARG A 9 3.65 -72.83 -1.28
CA ARG A 9 2.37 -73.09 -0.56
C ARG A 9 2.01 -72.08 0.57
N SER A 10 0.84 -71.43 0.55
CA SER A 10 -0.50 -71.98 0.88
C SER A 10 -1.65 -71.24 0.15
N ARG A 11 -2.50 -71.94 -0.63
CA ARG A 11 -3.88 -72.44 -0.35
C ARG A 11 -4.93 -71.33 -0.08
N SER A 12 -5.90 -71.08 -0.98
CA SER A 12 -7.11 -71.86 -1.40
C SER A 12 -8.36 -71.20 -0.78
N ARG A 13 -9.53 -71.00 -1.39
CA ARG A 13 -10.32 -71.56 -2.51
C ARG A 13 -11.39 -70.50 -2.86
N SER A 14 -11.68 -70.19 -4.13
CA SER A 14 -12.64 -70.86 -5.04
C SER A 14 -14.12 -70.61 -4.67
N THR A 15 -15.11 -70.48 -5.54
CA THR A 15 -15.30 -70.40 -7.01
C THR A 15 -16.83 -70.28 -7.21
N THR A 16 -17.28 -69.68 -8.33
CA THR A 16 -18.55 -69.98 -9.06
C THR A 16 -19.89 -69.69 -8.33
N ALA A 17 -20.98 -69.23 -8.95
CA ALA A 17 -21.48 -69.48 -10.29
C ALA A 17 -22.49 -68.41 -10.75
N MET A 18 -22.54 -68.29 -12.08
CA MET A 18 -23.51 -67.64 -12.95
C MET A 18 -24.85 -68.41 -12.98
N ALA A 19 -25.99 -67.70 -13.08
CA ALA A 19 -27.20 -68.03 -13.87
C ALA A 19 -28.56 -67.68 -13.20
N LEU A 20 -29.28 -66.78 -13.87
CA LEU A 20 -30.68 -66.89 -14.32
C LEU A 20 -31.74 -67.53 -13.40
N CYS A 21 -32.77 -66.75 -13.02
CA CYS A 21 -34.18 -67.13 -13.20
C CYS A 21 -35.12 -65.95 -12.91
N CYS A 22 -35.91 -65.55 -13.92
CA CYS A 22 -37.18 -64.84 -13.75
C CYS A 22 -38.22 -65.79 -13.13
N VAL A 23 -39.19 -65.24 -12.38
CA VAL A 23 -40.66 -65.42 -12.55
C VAL A 23 -41.41 -65.05 -11.25
N LEU A 24 -42.27 -64.03 -11.41
CA LEU A 24 -43.57 -63.73 -10.75
C LEU A 24 -43.74 -63.94 -9.23
N GLY A 25 -43.95 -62.82 -8.54
CA GLY A 25 -44.65 -62.76 -7.25
C GLY A 25 -45.30 -61.40 -7.06
N MET A 26 -46.60 -61.31 -7.37
CA MET A 26 -47.44 -60.14 -7.06
C MET A 26 -47.43 -59.86 -5.56
N ILE A 27 -47.05 -58.64 -5.16
CA ILE A 27 -47.55 -58.01 -3.93
C ILE A 27 -47.97 -56.59 -4.30
N ALA A 28 -49.28 -56.41 -4.38
CA ALA A 28 -49.89 -55.09 -4.31
C ALA A 28 -49.84 -54.63 -2.86
N PHE A 29 -49.14 -53.53 -2.57
CA PHE A 29 -49.38 -52.76 -1.36
C PHE A 29 -49.04 -51.28 -1.60
N CYS A 30 -50.07 -50.47 -1.45
CA CYS A 30 -50.16 -49.01 -1.32
C CYS A 30 -48.94 -48.14 -1.68
N ALA A 31 -49.13 -47.33 -2.71
CA ALA A 31 -48.43 -46.06 -2.88
C ALA A 31 -48.67 -45.15 -1.65
N PRO A 32 -47.65 -44.48 -1.12
CA PRO A 32 -47.80 -43.12 -0.67
C PRO A 32 -47.67 -42.20 -1.89
N ASP A 33 -48.61 -41.27 -2.05
CA ASP A 33 -48.45 -40.11 -2.92
C ASP A 33 -47.17 -39.37 -2.53
N SER A 34 -46.06 -39.68 -3.20
CA SER A 34 -44.93 -38.77 -3.29
C SER A 34 -45.18 -37.88 -4.50
N ASP A 35 -46.02 -36.88 -4.32
CA ASP A 35 -46.01 -35.66 -5.14
C ASP A 35 -44.71 -34.90 -4.83
N SER A 36 -43.56 -35.53 -5.09
CA SER A 36 -42.30 -34.84 -5.24
C SER A 36 -42.23 -34.41 -6.70
N ARG A 37 -43.06 -33.43 -7.05
CA ARG A 37 -42.60 -32.44 -8.02
C ARG A 37 -41.27 -31.95 -7.48
N ALA A 38 -40.18 -32.40 -8.08
CA ALA A 38 -38.95 -31.62 -8.04
C ALA A 38 -39.39 -30.23 -8.48
N ASP A 39 -39.31 -29.25 -7.57
CA ASP A 39 -39.66 -27.86 -7.84
C ASP A 39 -38.96 -27.48 -9.14
N GLU A 40 -39.72 -27.31 -10.22
CA GLU A 40 -39.18 -26.73 -11.43
C GLU A 40 -38.60 -25.37 -11.03
N PRO A 41 -37.35 -25.05 -11.41
CA PRO A 41 -36.74 -23.80 -11.00
C PRO A 41 -37.66 -22.66 -11.43
N GLN A 42 -38.15 -21.89 -10.45
CA GLN A 42 -39.09 -20.81 -10.74
C GLN A 42 -38.54 -19.91 -11.83
N PRO A 43 -39.36 -19.41 -12.76
CA PRO A 43 -38.88 -18.49 -13.79
C PRO A 43 -38.23 -17.29 -13.10
N VAL A 44 -37.09 -16.82 -13.63
CA VAL A 44 -36.21 -15.81 -13.00
C VAL A 44 -36.97 -14.57 -12.48
N GLY A 45 -38.05 -14.17 -13.16
CA GLY A 45 -38.89 -13.02 -12.76
C GLY A 45 -39.81 -13.25 -11.54
N GLN A 46 -39.96 -14.49 -11.06
CA GLN A 46 -40.78 -14.85 -9.90
C GLN A 46 -39.95 -15.27 -8.68
N ARG A 47 -38.63 -15.45 -8.84
CA ARG A 47 -37.73 -15.82 -7.75
C ARG A 47 -37.65 -14.70 -6.72
N THR A 48 -37.56 -15.10 -5.46
CA THR A 48 -37.31 -14.19 -4.33
C THR A 48 -35.99 -14.54 -3.68
N TYR A 49 -35.31 -13.52 -3.15
CA TYR A 49 -34.00 -13.60 -2.53
C TYR A 49 -34.10 -12.93 -1.17
N GLY A 50 -33.93 -13.68 -0.08
CA GLY A 50 -34.25 -13.22 1.27
C GLY A 50 -35.69 -12.68 1.39
N GLY A 51 -36.64 -13.25 0.64
CA GLY A 51 -38.06 -12.85 0.64
C GLY A 51 -38.42 -11.66 -0.26
N HIS A 52 -37.48 -11.15 -1.06
CA HIS A 52 -37.70 -9.99 -1.95
C HIS A 52 -37.44 -10.29 -3.42
N THR A 53 -38.19 -9.66 -4.32
CA THR A 53 -37.94 -9.75 -5.76
C THR A 53 -36.72 -8.91 -6.18
N VAL A 54 -36.19 -9.14 -7.39
CA VAL A 54 -35.06 -8.36 -7.92
C VAL A 54 -35.38 -6.86 -8.00
N ASP A 55 -36.60 -6.49 -8.38
CA ASP A 55 -37.00 -5.08 -8.48
C ASP A 55 -37.13 -4.40 -7.12
N GLU A 56 -37.63 -5.13 -6.12
CA GLU A 56 -37.62 -4.66 -4.72
C GLU A 56 -36.19 -4.44 -4.23
N TRP A 57 -35.26 -5.38 -4.51
CA TRP A 57 -33.85 -5.22 -4.17
C TRP A 57 -33.20 -4.00 -4.83
N ARG A 58 -33.51 -3.72 -6.10
CA ARG A 58 -33.00 -2.50 -6.77
C ARG A 58 -33.43 -1.23 -6.06
N ALA A 59 -34.65 -1.19 -5.52
CA ALA A 59 -35.14 -0.05 -4.74
C ALA A 59 -34.46 -0.01 -3.35
N ARG A 60 -34.42 -1.15 -2.65
CA ARG A 60 -33.87 -1.26 -1.29
C ARG A 60 -32.39 -0.87 -1.22
N ILE A 61 -31.56 -1.34 -2.15
CA ILE A 61 -30.12 -1.03 -2.17
C ILE A 61 -29.88 0.47 -2.25
N LYS A 62 -30.75 1.24 -2.93
CA LYS A 62 -30.62 2.70 -3.04
C LYS A 62 -30.96 3.42 -1.74
N SER A 63 -31.76 2.82 -0.86
CA SER A 63 -32.20 3.41 0.41
C SER A 63 -31.43 2.90 1.61
N PHE A 64 -30.40 2.06 1.43
CA PHE A 64 -29.63 1.53 2.55
C PHE A 64 -28.87 2.61 3.29
N ASN A 65 -29.06 2.63 4.60
CA ASN A 65 -28.15 3.25 5.53
C ASN A 65 -27.16 2.16 6.00
N LEU A 66 -25.89 2.26 5.59
CA LEU A 66 -24.88 1.26 5.92
C LEU A 66 -24.48 1.28 7.40
N ASP A 67 -24.77 2.37 8.11
CA ASP A 67 -24.50 2.51 9.54
C ASP A 67 -25.61 1.88 10.41
N ASP A 68 -26.70 1.41 9.82
CA ASP A 68 -27.80 0.75 10.54
C ASP A 68 -27.39 -0.68 10.95
N PRO A 69 -27.35 -1.03 12.24
CA PRO A 69 -27.08 -2.40 12.69
C PRO A 69 -28.04 -3.44 12.09
N GLY A 70 -29.25 -3.03 11.72
CA GLY A 70 -30.24 -3.87 11.05
C GLY A 70 -29.83 -4.34 9.65
N ILE A 71 -28.81 -3.72 9.03
CA ILE A 71 -28.36 -4.04 7.68
C ILE A 71 -27.88 -5.50 7.55
N ALA A 72 -27.39 -6.10 8.64
CA ALA A 72 -26.97 -7.51 8.69
C ALA A 72 -28.09 -8.47 8.25
N SER A 73 -29.36 -8.14 8.54
CA SER A 73 -30.51 -8.93 8.12
C SER A 73 -30.67 -9.04 6.59
N GLN A 74 -30.08 -8.12 5.84
CA GLN A 74 -30.16 -8.07 4.38
C GLN A 74 -29.08 -8.94 3.71
N VAL A 75 -28.04 -9.34 4.44
CA VAL A 75 -26.86 -10.05 3.92
C VAL A 75 -27.20 -11.37 3.23
N PRO A 76 -28.04 -12.27 3.80
CA PRO A 76 -28.37 -13.54 3.14
C PRO A 76 -28.99 -13.36 1.75
N GLY A 77 -29.96 -12.46 1.60
CA GLY A 77 -30.61 -12.21 0.30
C GLY A 77 -29.67 -11.58 -0.73
N LEU A 78 -28.73 -10.72 -0.31
CA LEU A 78 -27.68 -10.19 -1.19
C LEU A 78 -26.71 -11.29 -1.65
N ILE A 79 -26.40 -12.27 -0.78
CA ILE A 79 -25.57 -13.42 -1.15
C ILE A 79 -26.28 -14.28 -2.19
N GLU A 80 -27.57 -14.58 -1.98
CA GLU A 80 -28.39 -15.35 -2.93
C GLU A 80 -28.44 -14.66 -4.30
N LEU A 81 -28.70 -13.34 -4.35
CA LEU A 81 -28.64 -12.55 -5.59
C LEU A 81 -27.30 -12.62 -6.30
N THR A 82 -26.20 -12.69 -5.54
CA THR A 82 -24.85 -12.73 -6.13
C THR A 82 -24.57 -14.09 -6.79
N ARG A 83 -25.06 -15.17 -6.18
CA ARG A 83 -24.83 -16.56 -6.63
C ARG A 83 -25.68 -16.98 -7.81
N ASP A 84 -26.87 -16.43 -7.99
CA ASP A 84 -27.74 -16.84 -9.10
C ASP A 84 -27.13 -16.42 -10.46
N THR A 85 -26.62 -17.40 -11.19
CA THR A 85 -25.95 -17.22 -12.48
C THR A 85 -26.91 -16.90 -13.62
N GLU A 86 -28.22 -17.12 -13.44
CA GLU A 86 -29.24 -16.78 -14.43
C GLU A 86 -29.68 -15.32 -14.34
N LEU A 87 -29.30 -14.61 -13.28
CA LEU A 87 -29.52 -13.18 -13.16
C LEU A 87 -28.58 -12.37 -14.07
N PRO A 88 -29.02 -11.18 -14.53
CA PRO A 88 -28.14 -10.27 -15.24
C PRO A 88 -26.90 -9.90 -14.42
N TRP A 89 -25.73 -9.87 -15.07
CA TRP A 89 -24.43 -9.64 -14.41
C TRP A 89 -24.40 -8.36 -13.57
N PHE A 90 -25.10 -7.30 -13.98
CA PHE A 90 -25.14 -6.03 -13.26
C PHE A 90 -25.93 -6.12 -11.94
N THR A 91 -26.93 -7.01 -11.86
CA THR A 91 -27.68 -7.27 -10.61
C THR A 91 -26.80 -8.01 -9.62
N ARG A 92 -26.13 -9.08 -10.07
CA ARG A 92 -25.15 -9.82 -9.27
C ARG A 92 -24.04 -8.91 -8.75
N ARG A 93 -23.46 -8.10 -9.65
CA ARG A 93 -22.47 -7.07 -9.32
C ARG A 93 -22.96 -6.08 -8.27
N GLN A 94 -24.18 -5.54 -8.43
CA GLN A 94 -24.71 -4.55 -7.49
C GLN A 94 -24.89 -5.15 -6.09
N ALA A 95 -25.36 -6.40 -6.00
CA ALA A 95 -25.47 -7.11 -4.73
C ALA A 95 -24.09 -7.34 -4.10
N ALA A 96 -23.13 -7.86 -4.87
CA ALA A 96 -21.75 -8.09 -4.43
C ALA A 96 -21.04 -6.82 -3.92
N LEU A 97 -21.16 -5.70 -4.64
CA LEU A 97 -20.55 -4.44 -4.20
C LEU A 97 -21.24 -3.86 -2.96
N THR A 98 -22.54 -4.08 -2.81
CA THR A 98 -23.26 -3.71 -1.58
C THR A 98 -22.75 -4.52 -0.39
N LEU A 99 -22.54 -5.83 -0.54
CA LEU A 99 -21.96 -6.68 0.50
C LEU A 99 -20.58 -6.17 0.95
N GLY A 100 -19.69 -5.85 0.01
CA GLY A 100 -18.38 -5.29 0.34
C GLY A 100 -18.46 -3.95 1.07
N ARG A 101 -19.46 -3.10 0.76
CA ARG A 101 -19.69 -1.83 1.46
C ARG A 101 -20.30 -1.98 2.86
N ILE A 102 -21.05 -3.06 3.10
CA ILE A 102 -21.57 -3.38 4.43
C ILE A 102 -20.40 -3.73 5.36
N GLY A 103 -19.37 -4.42 4.86
CA GLY A 103 -18.15 -4.71 5.63
C GLY A 103 -18.35 -5.88 6.60
N GLU A 104 -17.91 -5.73 7.85
CA GLU A 104 -17.88 -6.80 8.87
C GLU A 104 -19.21 -7.57 9.04
N PRO A 105 -20.40 -6.93 9.07
CA PRO A 105 -21.67 -7.67 9.15
C PRO A 105 -21.92 -8.60 7.96
N ALA A 106 -21.25 -8.39 6.83
CA ALA A 106 -21.32 -9.20 5.63
C ALA A 106 -20.11 -10.13 5.45
N ALA A 107 -19.27 -10.35 6.48
CA ALA A 107 -18.06 -11.17 6.38
C ALA A 107 -18.30 -12.58 5.80
N GLN A 108 -19.47 -13.19 6.07
CA GLN A 108 -19.85 -14.49 5.50
C GLN A 108 -19.96 -14.50 3.97
N ALA A 109 -19.97 -13.33 3.31
CA ALA A 109 -19.93 -13.21 1.86
C ALA A 109 -18.51 -13.26 1.27
N VAL A 110 -17.45 -13.10 2.09
CA VAL A 110 -16.06 -13.13 1.62
C VAL A 110 -15.73 -14.45 0.90
N PRO A 111 -16.01 -15.64 1.45
CA PRO A 111 -15.77 -16.91 0.75
C PRO A 111 -16.57 -17.05 -0.55
N VAL A 112 -17.71 -16.36 -0.66
CA VAL A 112 -18.54 -16.35 -1.87
C VAL A 112 -17.88 -15.53 -2.97
N MET A 113 -17.30 -14.39 -2.63
CA MET A 113 -16.54 -13.59 -3.60
C MET A 113 -15.28 -14.33 -4.04
N GLU A 114 -14.62 -15.01 -3.09
CA GLU A 114 -13.45 -15.83 -3.36
C GLU A 114 -13.74 -16.97 -4.34
N SER A 115 -14.88 -17.67 -4.22
CA SER A 115 -15.24 -18.74 -5.15
C SER A 115 -15.40 -18.28 -6.61
N PHE A 116 -15.67 -16.99 -6.84
CA PHE A 116 -15.71 -16.45 -8.21
C PHE A 116 -14.33 -16.17 -8.78
N LEU A 117 -13.30 -16.04 -7.94
CA LEU A 117 -11.92 -15.80 -8.38
C LEU A 117 -11.25 -17.09 -8.89
N HIS A 118 -11.58 -18.21 -8.23
CA HIS A 118 -11.07 -19.56 -8.50
C HIS A 118 -12.23 -20.57 -8.47
N PRO A 119 -13.08 -20.62 -9.50
CA PRO A 119 -14.21 -21.54 -9.53
C PRO A 119 -13.74 -23.00 -9.63
N GLU A 120 -14.49 -23.91 -9.00
CA GLU A 120 -14.35 -25.35 -9.20
C GLU A 120 -14.91 -25.73 -10.59
N GLY A 121 -14.16 -25.46 -11.67
CA GLY A 121 -14.58 -25.80 -13.03
C GLY A 121 -14.12 -24.79 -14.08
N GLU A 122 -15.02 -24.47 -15.01
CA GLU A 122 -14.76 -23.47 -16.06
C GLU A 122 -14.52 -22.08 -15.44
N PRO A 123 -13.55 -21.31 -15.94
CA PRO A 123 -13.30 -19.95 -15.45
C PRO A 123 -14.55 -19.07 -15.58
N GLU A 124 -14.88 -18.38 -14.50
CA GLU A 124 -15.92 -17.35 -14.51
C GLU A 124 -15.54 -16.24 -15.52
N PRO A 125 -16.52 -15.62 -16.20
CA PRO A 125 -16.25 -14.51 -17.11
C PRO A 125 -15.43 -13.43 -16.41
N LEU A 126 -14.51 -12.80 -17.14
CA LEU A 126 -13.62 -11.76 -16.58
C LEU A 126 -14.39 -10.69 -15.79
N GLN A 127 -15.56 -10.28 -16.29
CA GLN A 127 -16.41 -9.29 -15.63
C GLN A 127 -16.84 -9.74 -14.22
N THR A 128 -17.13 -11.05 -14.04
CA THR A 128 -17.46 -11.67 -12.76
C THR A 128 -16.30 -11.60 -11.78
N ARG A 129 -15.13 -12.05 -12.22
CA ARG A 129 -13.89 -12.00 -11.42
C ARG A 129 -13.55 -10.57 -10.99
N LEU A 130 -13.70 -9.59 -11.88
CA LEU A 130 -13.42 -8.18 -11.60
C LEU A 130 -14.33 -7.57 -10.53
N TRP A 131 -15.65 -7.80 -10.57
CA TRP A 131 -16.51 -7.25 -9.53
C TRP A 131 -16.41 -8.02 -8.21
N ALA A 132 -16.11 -9.32 -8.24
CA ALA A 132 -15.82 -10.09 -7.04
C ALA A 132 -14.56 -9.56 -6.35
N MET A 133 -13.49 -9.34 -7.12
CA MET A 133 -12.27 -8.69 -6.64
C MET A 133 -12.54 -7.30 -6.06
N LYS A 134 -13.37 -6.49 -6.73
CA LYS A 134 -13.72 -5.16 -6.22
C LYS A 134 -14.55 -5.21 -4.94
N SER A 135 -15.41 -6.23 -4.77
CA SER A 135 -16.14 -6.46 -3.53
C SER A 135 -15.19 -6.82 -2.38
N LEU A 136 -14.25 -7.74 -2.60
CA LEU A 136 -13.19 -8.09 -1.63
C LEU A 136 -12.36 -6.85 -1.23
N ALA A 137 -12.02 -6.01 -2.21
CA ALA A 137 -11.32 -4.76 -1.96
C ALA A 137 -12.15 -3.77 -1.09
N LEU A 138 -13.49 -3.78 -1.20
CA LEU A 138 -14.37 -2.94 -0.38
C LEU A 138 -14.51 -3.46 1.06
N PHE A 139 -14.45 -4.78 1.26
CA PHE A 139 -14.38 -5.37 2.61
C PHE A 139 -13.13 -4.93 3.39
N GLY A 140 -12.05 -4.57 2.70
CA GLY A 140 -10.80 -4.14 3.33
C GLY A 140 -10.25 -5.24 4.24
N PRO A 141 -9.82 -4.92 5.49
CA PRO A 141 -9.24 -5.90 6.41
C PRO A 141 -10.12 -7.13 6.71
N VAL A 142 -11.44 -7.02 6.56
CA VAL A 142 -12.38 -8.15 6.76
C VAL A 142 -12.12 -9.29 5.76
N ALA A 143 -11.55 -8.99 4.59
CA ALA A 143 -11.21 -9.97 3.56
C ALA A 143 -9.78 -10.52 3.69
N ALA A 144 -9.13 -10.43 4.86
CA ALA A 144 -7.76 -10.89 5.07
C ALA A 144 -7.53 -12.36 4.69
N ASP A 145 -8.48 -13.25 5.01
CA ASP A 145 -8.39 -14.67 4.70
C ASP A 145 -8.38 -14.96 3.19
N ALA A 146 -8.96 -14.06 2.37
CA ALA A 146 -8.96 -14.19 0.92
C ALA A 146 -7.63 -13.72 0.28
N ALA A 147 -6.69 -13.16 1.04
CA ALA A 147 -5.51 -12.51 0.47
C ALA A 147 -4.55 -13.48 -0.22
N GLY A 148 -4.37 -14.70 0.29
CA GLY A 148 -3.57 -15.73 -0.40
C GLY A 148 -4.14 -16.10 -1.77
N SER A 149 -5.47 -16.22 -1.83
CA SER A 149 -6.23 -16.49 -3.04
C SER A 149 -6.19 -15.33 -4.05
N ILE A 150 -6.20 -14.08 -3.57
CA ILE A 150 -5.99 -12.89 -4.41
C ILE A 150 -4.54 -12.83 -4.92
N ALA A 151 -3.57 -13.17 -4.07
CA ALA A 151 -2.15 -13.13 -4.43
C ALA A 151 -1.77 -14.15 -5.51
N SER A 152 -2.45 -15.30 -5.56
CA SER A 152 -2.20 -16.30 -6.60
C SER A 152 -2.53 -15.79 -8.01
N ILE A 153 -3.50 -14.88 -8.15
CA ILE A 153 -3.87 -14.24 -9.42
C ILE A 153 -2.73 -13.39 -9.98
N LEU A 154 -1.88 -12.80 -9.12
CA LEU A 154 -0.72 -12.04 -9.57
C LEU A 154 0.29 -12.90 -10.35
N GLN A 155 0.31 -14.21 -10.07
CA GLN A 155 1.20 -15.18 -10.69
C GLN A 155 0.51 -16.02 -11.78
N ASP A 156 -0.78 -15.81 -12.03
CA ASP A 156 -1.53 -16.52 -13.06
C ASP A 156 -1.20 -15.95 -14.44
N GLU A 157 -0.34 -16.66 -15.19
CA GLU A 157 0.10 -16.30 -16.54
C GLU A 157 -1.07 -16.08 -17.52
N THR A 158 -2.22 -16.69 -17.27
CA THR A 158 -3.42 -16.57 -18.12
C THR A 158 -4.31 -15.38 -17.72
N ALA A 159 -4.12 -14.83 -16.53
CA ALA A 159 -4.90 -13.69 -16.07
C ALA A 159 -4.51 -12.41 -16.82
N PRO A 160 -5.47 -11.68 -17.41
CA PRO A 160 -5.19 -10.42 -18.09
C PRO A 160 -4.68 -9.37 -17.09
N LEU A 161 -3.89 -8.42 -17.58
CA LEU A 161 -3.31 -7.33 -16.76
C LEU A 161 -4.35 -6.64 -15.88
N THR A 162 -5.54 -6.35 -16.42
CA THR A 162 -6.64 -5.69 -15.68
C THR A 162 -7.06 -6.45 -14.42
N LEU A 163 -7.05 -7.78 -14.45
CA LEU A 163 -7.38 -8.61 -13.30
C LEU A 163 -6.23 -8.64 -12.30
N ARG A 164 -4.97 -8.70 -12.77
CA ARG A 164 -3.78 -8.65 -11.90
C ARG A 164 -3.68 -7.30 -11.19
N LEU A 165 -3.89 -6.18 -11.88
CA LEU A 165 -3.93 -4.84 -11.26
C LEU A 165 -5.08 -4.72 -10.24
N SER A 166 -6.23 -5.31 -10.52
CA SER A 166 -7.34 -5.36 -9.56
C SER A 166 -7.00 -6.17 -8.31
N ALA A 167 -6.22 -7.25 -8.45
CA ALA A 167 -5.70 -8.02 -7.32
C ALA A 167 -4.72 -7.19 -6.49
N VAL A 168 -3.81 -6.44 -7.12
CA VAL A 168 -2.91 -5.50 -6.43
C VAL A 168 -3.71 -4.45 -5.64
N GLU A 169 -4.73 -3.82 -6.25
CA GLU A 169 -5.61 -2.85 -5.56
C GLU A 169 -6.29 -3.50 -4.34
N ALA A 170 -6.83 -4.71 -4.50
CA ALA A 170 -7.52 -5.41 -3.42
C ALA A 170 -6.59 -5.72 -2.25
N LEU A 171 -5.37 -6.23 -2.51
CA LEU A 171 -4.37 -6.48 -1.48
C LEU A 171 -3.98 -5.19 -0.74
N GLY A 172 -3.84 -4.08 -1.46
CA GLY A 172 -3.60 -2.77 -0.85
C GLY A 172 -4.68 -2.32 0.11
N ARG A 173 -5.96 -2.54 -0.23
CA ARG A 173 -7.10 -2.19 0.63
C ARG A 173 -7.29 -3.14 1.80
N ILE A 174 -6.97 -4.41 1.64
CA ILE A 174 -6.92 -5.39 2.74
C ILE A 174 -5.82 -4.99 3.74
N GLY A 175 -4.71 -4.47 3.21
CA GLY A 175 -3.62 -3.92 4.00
C GLY A 175 -2.86 -4.97 4.80
N THR A 176 -2.29 -4.57 5.94
CA THR A 176 -1.40 -5.40 6.76
C THR A 176 -2.10 -6.57 7.47
N ALA A 177 -3.42 -6.65 7.41
CA ALA A 177 -4.17 -7.81 7.91
C ALA A 177 -3.78 -9.09 7.16
N ALA A 178 -3.33 -8.96 5.91
CA ALA A 178 -2.86 -10.04 5.08
C ALA A 178 -1.33 -10.13 5.07
N ARG A 179 -0.74 -11.08 5.80
CA ARG A 179 0.71 -11.38 5.76
C ARG A 179 1.09 -12.32 4.60
N GLU A 180 0.15 -13.14 4.16
CA GLU A 180 0.33 -14.12 3.07
C GLU A 180 0.67 -13.57 1.67
N PRO A 181 0.27 -12.35 1.23
CA PRO A 181 0.52 -11.89 -0.14
C PRO A 181 1.97 -11.45 -0.39
N LEU A 182 2.80 -11.28 0.66
CA LEU A 182 4.16 -10.74 0.53
C LEU A 182 5.05 -11.51 -0.47
N PRO A 183 5.12 -12.86 -0.45
CA PRO A 183 5.90 -13.60 -1.43
C PRO A 183 5.45 -13.35 -2.88
N GLY A 184 4.13 -13.26 -3.10
CA GLY A 184 3.55 -12.97 -4.42
C GLY A 184 3.92 -11.57 -4.90
N LEU A 185 3.76 -10.55 -4.04
CA LEU A 185 4.16 -9.16 -4.36
C LEU A 185 5.65 -9.05 -4.68
N ILE A 186 6.50 -9.74 -3.91
CA ILE A 186 7.96 -9.76 -4.15
C ILE A 186 8.30 -10.44 -5.47
N ALA A 187 7.63 -11.55 -5.80
CA ALA A 187 7.82 -12.26 -7.05
C ALA A 187 7.38 -11.41 -8.26
N THR A 188 6.25 -10.71 -8.14
CA THR A 188 5.75 -9.75 -9.13
C THR A 188 6.75 -8.61 -9.33
N LEU A 189 7.25 -7.99 -8.25
CA LEU A 189 8.25 -6.93 -8.32
C LEU A 189 9.52 -7.38 -9.06
N ARG A 190 9.95 -8.63 -8.89
CA ARG A 190 11.13 -9.20 -9.58
C ARG A 190 10.87 -9.55 -11.04
N GLY A 191 9.63 -9.49 -11.52
CA GLY A 191 9.24 -9.95 -12.85
C GLY A 191 9.33 -11.47 -13.05
N GLN A 192 9.32 -12.27 -11.98
CA GLN A 192 9.60 -13.71 -12.05
C GLN A 192 8.45 -14.57 -12.63
N HIS A 193 7.27 -14.00 -12.88
CA HIS A 193 6.07 -14.73 -13.37
C HIS A 193 5.22 -13.89 -14.33
N GLY A 194 5.87 -12.98 -15.06
CA GLY A 194 5.26 -12.05 -16.01
C GLY A 194 5.25 -12.52 -17.46
N THR A 195 5.20 -13.82 -17.73
CA THR A 195 5.16 -14.29 -19.13
C THR A 195 3.81 -13.89 -19.75
N GLY A 196 3.85 -13.44 -21.01
CA GLY A 196 2.66 -13.05 -21.78
C GLY A 196 2.24 -11.58 -21.70
N LEU A 197 2.89 -10.75 -20.88
CA LEU A 197 2.72 -9.29 -20.89
C LEU A 197 3.78 -8.62 -21.76
N ALA A 198 3.44 -7.46 -22.34
CA ALA A 198 4.44 -6.58 -22.94
C ALA A 198 5.33 -5.94 -21.86
N ASP A 199 6.52 -5.44 -22.25
CA ASP A 199 7.49 -4.89 -21.30
C ASP A 199 6.93 -3.70 -20.48
N ASP A 200 6.10 -2.87 -21.11
CA ASP A 200 5.43 -1.73 -20.48
C ASP A 200 4.34 -2.16 -19.50
N GLU A 201 3.53 -3.15 -19.85
CA GLU A 201 2.53 -3.77 -18.98
C GLU A 201 3.19 -4.46 -17.76
N GLN A 202 4.32 -5.12 -17.99
CA GLN A 202 5.11 -5.74 -16.94
C GLN A 202 5.68 -4.69 -15.98
N ALA A 203 6.19 -3.58 -16.50
CA ALA A 203 6.65 -2.45 -15.68
C ALA A 203 5.51 -1.83 -14.86
N GLU A 204 4.31 -1.68 -15.46
CA GLU A 204 3.13 -1.19 -14.74
C GLU A 204 2.75 -2.11 -13.58
N LEU A 205 2.74 -3.42 -13.80
CA LEU A 205 2.42 -4.41 -12.75
C LEU A 205 3.47 -4.41 -11.63
N GLN A 206 4.76 -4.29 -11.96
CA GLN A 206 5.83 -4.17 -10.97
C GLN A 206 5.69 -2.90 -10.13
N ILE A 207 5.38 -1.77 -10.77
CA ILE A 207 5.17 -0.48 -10.09
C ILE A 207 4.01 -0.61 -9.10
N ALA A 208 2.89 -1.21 -9.53
CA ALA A 208 1.73 -1.41 -8.66
C ALA A 208 2.09 -2.31 -7.46
N ALA A 209 2.88 -3.37 -7.66
CA ALA A 209 3.34 -4.21 -6.56
C ALA A 209 4.25 -3.45 -5.58
N ALA A 210 5.14 -2.59 -6.07
CA ALA A 210 6.00 -1.74 -5.24
C ALA A 210 5.18 -0.74 -4.41
N ASP A 211 4.13 -0.14 -4.98
CA ASP A 211 3.22 0.76 -4.26
C ASP A 211 2.53 0.05 -3.07
N ILE A 212 2.13 -1.22 -3.23
CA ILE A 212 1.55 -1.99 -2.11
C ILE A 212 2.60 -2.29 -1.04
N LEU A 213 3.82 -2.68 -1.43
CA LEU A 213 4.90 -2.90 -0.48
C LEU A 213 5.21 -1.64 0.34
N MET A 214 5.12 -0.45 -0.27
CA MET A 214 5.24 0.83 0.43
C MET A 214 4.18 1.03 1.51
N LEU A 215 2.92 0.64 1.23
CA LEU A 215 1.81 0.72 2.20
C LEU A 215 2.01 -0.23 3.39
N LEU A 216 2.67 -1.37 3.18
CA LEU A 216 2.98 -2.34 4.24
C LEU A 216 4.12 -1.89 5.17
N ARG A 217 4.91 -0.87 4.78
CA ARG A 217 5.99 -0.28 5.60
C ARG A 217 6.95 -1.35 6.13
N SER A 218 7.22 -1.41 7.43
CA SER A 218 8.18 -2.32 8.06
C SER A 218 7.87 -3.81 7.85
N GLU A 219 6.61 -4.17 7.60
CA GLU A 219 6.21 -5.55 7.27
C GLU A 219 6.74 -5.97 5.88
N ALA A 220 7.05 -5.03 4.98
CA ALA A 220 7.66 -5.30 3.69
C ALA A 220 9.18 -5.54 3.74
N SER A 221 9.79 -5.63 4.93
CA SER A 221 11.24 -5.92 5.07
C SER A 221 11.75 -7.14 4.26
N PRO A 222 11.00 -8.24 4.05
CA PRO A 222 11.46 -9.32 3.17
C PRO A 222 11.65 -8.91 1.69
N ALA A 223 11.06 -7.78 1.27
CA ALA A 223 11.17 -7.24 -0.08
C ALA A 223 12.45 -6.43 -0.32
N VAL A 224 13.24 -6.10 0.72
CA VAL A 224 14.45 -5.26 0.61
C VAL A 224 15.38 -5.69 -0.53
N PRO A 225 15.75 -6.98 -0.70
CA PRO A 225 16.62 -7.37 -1.81
C PRO A 225 16.01 -7.16 -3.21
N ALA A 226 14.68 -7.24 -3.33
CA ALA A 226 13.99 -6.96 -4.58
C ALA A 226 13.90 -5.45 -4.86
N LEU A 227 13.66 -4.66 -3.82
CA LEU A 227 13.60 -3.20 -3.88
C LEU A 227 14.97 -2.58 -4.19
N ILE A 228 16.07 -3.13 -3.65
CA ILE A 228 17.44 -2.70 -4.02
C ILE A 228 17.68 -2.86 -5.53
N ARG A 229 17.21 -3.96 -6.13
CA ARG A 229 17.29 -4.13 -7.59
C ARG A 229 16.36 -3.16 -8.33
N ALA A 230 15.15 -2.95 -7.84
CA ALA A 230 14.21 -2.00 -8.43
C ALA A 230 14.71 -0.53 -8.36
N ALA A 231 15.52 -0.20 -7.36
CA ALA A 231 16.20 1.09 -7.23
C ALA A 231 17.22 1.34 -8.35
N GLN A 232 17.58 0.33 -9.14
CA GLN A 232 18.49 0.42 -10.28
C GLN A 232 17.78 0.25 -11.64
N HIS A 233 16.45 0.33 -11.65
CA HIS A 233 15.64 0.12 -12.84
C HIS A 233 15.73 1.29 -13.84
N ASP A 234 15.59 1.03 -15.14
CA ASP A 234 15.70 2.06 -16.20
C ASP A 234 14.65 3.18 -16.04
N SER A 235 13.42 2.81 -15.66
CA SER A 235 12.35 3.77 -15.34
C SER A 235 12.64 4.57 -14.06
N PRO A 236 12.74 5.91 -14.12
CA PRO A 236 12.94 6.75 -12.93
C PRO A 236 11.77 6.64 -11.95
N ARG A 237 10.55 6.40 -12.46
CA ARG A 237 9.36 6.15 -11.62
C ARG A 237 9.56 4.93 -10.74
N MET A 238 10.13 3.84 -11.27
CA MET A 238 10.41 2.64 -10.49
C MET A 238 11.49 2.90 -9.43
N ARG A 239 12.59 3.57 -9.81
CA ARG A 239 13.67 3.90 -8.86
C ARG A 239 13.18 4.74 -7.69
N ARG A 240 12.37 5.78 -7.98
CA ARG A 240 11.77 6.65 -6.96
C ARG A 240 10.89 5.87 -5.99
N ILE A 241 10.01 4.99 -6.50
CA ILE A 241 9.11 4.19 -5.67
C ILE A 241 9.91 3.19 -4.83
N ALA A 242 10.93 2.55 -5.41
CA ALA A 242 11.81 1.64 -4.71
C ALA A 242 12.55 2.35 -3.56
N ALA A 243 13.17 3.49 -3.82
CA ALA A 243 13.83 4.31 -2.80
C ALA A 243 12.86 4.71 -1.68
N THR A 244 11.69 5.24 -2.04
CA THR A 244 10.66 5.62 -1.07
C THR A 244 10.23 4.43 -0.21
N THR A 245 10.00 3.27 -0.81
CA THR A 245 9.59 2.04 -0.11
C THR A 245 10.67 1.55 0.86
N LEU A 246 11.95 1.61 0.45
CA LEU A 246 13.08 1.28 1.33
C LEU A 246 13.09 2.21 2.55
N GLY A 247 12.85 3.50 2.34
CA GLY A 247 12.68 4.49 3.41
C GLY A 247 11.53 4.18 4.37
N THR A 248 10.36 3.76 3.86
CA THR A 248 9.20 3.44 4.71
C THR A 248 9.32 2.11 5.46
N ILE A 249 10.14 1.17 4.97
CA ILE A 249 10.54 -0.03 5.71
C ILE A 249 11.39 0.35 6.94
N GLY A 250 12.21 1.39 6.80
CA GLY A 250 13.02 1.97 7.87
C GLY A 250 14.30 1.19 8.17
N PRO A 251 14.75 1.10 9.44
CA PRO A 251 16.07 0.56 9.79
C PRO A 251 16.35 -0.88 9.31
N ARG A 252 15.31 -1.68 9.02
CA ARG A 252 15.45 -3.04 8.48
C ARG A 252 15.88 -3.07 7.00
N ALA A 253 15.96 -1.91 6.35
CA ALA A 253 16.43 -1.74 4.98
C ALA A 253 17.86 -1.17 4.91
N ASP A 254 18.64 -1.25 5.99
CA ASP A 254 20.04 -0.79 6.06
C ASP A 254 20.94 -1.30 4.93
N ALA A 255 20.70 -2.52 4.43
CA ALA A 255 21.37 -3.08 3.25
C ALA A 255 21.23 -2.21 1.98
N ALA A 256 20.25 -1.29 1.93
CA ALA A 256 20.04 -0.37 0.82
C ALA A 256 20.85 0.93 0.91
N ILE A 257 21.56 1.19 2.00
CA ILE A 257 22.35 2.43 2.16
C ILE A 257 23.28 2.70 0.95
N PRO A 258 24.04 1.71 0.43
CA PRO A 258 24.92 1.96 -0.72
C PRO A 258 24.17 2.42 -1.97
N VAL A 259 23.08 1.72 -2.34
CA VAL A 259 22.31 2.08 -3.54
C VAL A 259 21.59 3.42 -3.39
N LEU A 260 21.10 3.74 -2.18
CA LEU A 260 20.48 5.05 -1.91
C LEU A 260 21.52 6.18 -1.99
N GLY A 261 22.75 5.95 -1.50
CA GLY A 261 23.85 6.90 -1.67
C GLY A 261 24.22 7.12 -3.14
N GLU A 262 24.32 6.04 -3.92
CA GLU A 262 24.56 6.12 -5.37
C GLU A 262 23.47 6.92 -6.10
N LEU A 263 22.19 6.74 -5.73
CA LEU A 263 21.09 7.50 -6.31
C LEU A 263 21.23 9.00 -6.04
N ILE A 264 21.58 9.40 -4.82
CA ILE A 264 21.78 10.82 -4.47
C ILE A 264 22.93 11.43 -5.29
N LEU A 265 24.02 10.67 -5.44
CA LEU A 265 25.24 11.13 -6.13
C LEU A 265 25.06 11.21 -7.65
N PHE A 266 24.39 10.23 -8.26
CA PHE A 266 24.53 9.97 -9.69
C PHE A 266 23.23 9.88 -10.48
N ASP A 267 22.05 9.80 -9.85
CA ASP A 267 20.80 9.68 -10.62
C ASP A 267 20.52 10.94 -11.45
N GLU A 268 20.00 10.80 -12.67
CA GLU A 268 19.70 11.96 -13.51
C GLU A 268 18.41 12.69 -13.07
N ALA A 269 17.50 11.97 -12.42
CA ALA A 269 16.18 12.48 -12.05
C ALA A 269 16.19 13.06 -10.63
N GLU A 270 15.89 14.35 -10.52
CA GLU A 270 15.89 15.09 -9.25
C GLU A 270 14.94 14.47 -8.21
N ASP A 271 13.77 14.01 -8.64
CA ASP A 271 12.77 13.37 -7.78
C ASP A 271 13.24 12.02 -7.22
N VAL A 272 14.12 11.32 -7.93
CA VAL A 272 14.79 10.09 -7.44
C VAL A 272 15.84 10.44 -6.40
N ARG A 273 16.66 11.47 -6.64
CA ARG A 273 17.66 11.95 -5.66
C ARG A 273 17.01 12.36 -4.34
N ASP A 274 15.91 13.12 -4.42
CA ASP A 274 15.14 13.56 -3.25
C ASP A 274 14.54 12.37 -2.49
N ALA A 275 13.95 11.41 -3.22
CA ALA A 275 13.39 10.20 -2.61
C ALA A 275 14.48 9.37 -1.92
N ALA A 276 15.68 9.29 -2.48
CA ALA A 276 16.81 8.57 -1.88
C ALA A 276 17.33 9.26 -0.61
N ALA A 277 17.42 10.59 -0.59
CA ALA A 277 17.78 11.35 0.61
C ALA A 277 16.74 11.18 1.74
N ILE A 278 15.45 11.27 1.41
CA ILE A 278 14.35 11.01 2.35
C ILE A 278 14.40 9.55 2.84
N ALA A 279 14.74 8.61 1.96
CA ALA A 279 14.85 7.21 2.32
C ALA A 279 15.99 6.98 3.33
N LEU A 280 17.19 7.53 3.10
CA LEU A 280 18.30 7.45 4.05
C LEU A 280 17.89 8.00 5.43
N ALA A 281 17.15 9.12 5.49
CA ALA A 281 16.61 9.61 6.76
C ALA A 281 15.61 8.61 7.40
N GLY A 282 14.75 7.98 6.60
CA GLY A 282 13.79 6.96 7.06
C GLY A 282 14.46 5.69 7.61
N LEU A 283 15.67 5.36 7.12
CA LEU A 283 16.47 4.26 7.65
C LEU A 283 16.99 4.55 9.08
N GLY A 284 17.11 5.82 9.48
CA GLY A 284 17.53 6.23 10.83
C GLY A 284 19.03 6.06 11.08
N ASP A 285 19.40 5.70 12.31
CA ASP A 285 20.80 5.61 12.78
C ASP A 285 21.78 4.87 11.85
N PRO A 286 21.42 3.74 11.20
CA PRO A 286 22.30 3.05 10.26
C PRO A 286 22.79 3.94 9.10
N ALA A 287 21.99 4.91 8.67
CA ALA A 287 22.32 5.79 7.53
C ALA A 287 23.19 6.99 7.92
N ILE A 288 23.38 7.27 9.21
CA ILE A 288 24.12 8.46 9.68
C ILE A 288 25.54 8.53 9.09
N PRO A 289 26.37 7.46 9.10
CA PRO A 289 27.72 7.53 8.53
C PRO A 289 27.72 7.90 7.04
N ALA A 290 26.75 7.40 6.27
CA ALA A 290 26.63 7.72 4.85
C ALA A 290 26.21 9.18 4.65
N LEU A 291 25.22 9.67 5.41
CA LEU A 291 24.79 11.07 5.36
C LEU A 291 25.90 12.05 5.77
N LEU A 292 26.70 11.70 6.79
CA LEU A 292 27.89 12.47 7.19
C LEU A 292 28.98 12.49 6.12
N THR A 293 29.05 11.48 5.25
CA THR A 293 29.95 11.50 4.10
C THR A 293 29.37 12.38 2.98
N LEU A 294 28.07 12.28 2.70
CA LEU A 294 27.42 13.04 1.62
C LEU A 294 27.36 14.55 1.89
N ILE A 295 27.28 14.99 3.16
CA ILE A 295 27.34 16.42 3.49
C ILE A 295 28.72 17.04 3.24
N GLU A 296 29.76 16.23 3.03
CA GLU A 296 31.11 16.70 2.65
C GLU A 296 31.40 16.57 1.15
N ASP A 297 30.40 16.19 0.34
CA ASP A 297 30.57 16.02 -1.11
C ASP A 297 30.93 17.34 -1.83
N GLN A 298 31.57 17.26 -2.98
CA GLN A 298 31.95 18.44 -3.75
C GLN A 298 30.75 19.13 -4.42
N ASP A 299 29.69 18.37 -4.72
CA ASP A 299 28.47 18.89 -5.32
C ASP A 299 27.54 19.50 -4.26
N VAL A 300 27.20 20.79 -4.47
CA VAL A 300 26.25 21.54 -3.63
C VAL A 300 24.90 20.81 -3.56
N ASP A 301 24.48 20.19 -4.66
CA ASP A 301 23.21 19.48 -4.76
C ASP A 301 23.13 18.22 -3.90
N VAL A 302 24.28 17.57 -3.69
CA VAL A 302 24.41 16.41 -2.81
C VAL A 302 24.43 16.88 -1.35
N ARG A 303 25.23 17.93 -1.04
CA ARG A 303 25.38 18.43 0.32
C ARG A 303 24.08 18.94 0.92
N TRP A 304 23.27 19.72 0.19
CA TRP A 304 22.01 20.23 0.76
C TRP A 304 21.00 19.10 1.02
N ARG A 305 20.94 18.07 0.16
CA ARG A 305 20.10 16.89 0.37
C ARG A 305 20.54 16.07 1.57
N ALA A 306 21.85 15.93 1.76
CA ALA A 306 22.41 15.29 2.94
C ALA A 306 22.04 16.08 4.21
N ALA A 307 22.18 17.41 4.20
CA ALA A 307 21.77 18.26 5.31
C ALA A 307 20.26 18.11 5.63
N ASP A 308 19.38 18.18 4.62
CA ASP A 308 17.93 17.99 4.80
C ASP A 308 17.61 16.61 5.37
N ALA A 309 18.26 15.55 4.87
CA ALA A 309 18.08 14.20 5.37
C ALA A 309 18.54 14.04 6.84
N LEU A 310 19.66 14.66 7.22
CA LEU A 310 20.13 14.69 8.62
C LEU A 310 19.11 15.36 9.54
N GLY A 311 18.48 16.46 9.11
CA GLY A 311 17.44 17.17 9.86
C GLY A 311 16.14 16.38 10.07
N ARG A 312 15.91 15.34 9.25
CA ARG A 312 14.75 14.45 9.32
C ARG A 312 14.97 13.23 10.20
N LEU A 313 16.18 13.01 10.69
CA LEU A 313 16.47 11.89 11.58
C LEU A 313 15.68 12.02 12.89
N PRO A 314 15.24 10.91 13.51
CA PRO A 314 14.55 10.96 14.80
C PRO A 314 15.40 11.52 15.94
N SER A 315 16.72 11.43 15.83
CA SER A 315 17.68 11.97 16.79
C SER A 315 18.91 12.54 16.07
N GLY A 316 19.50 13.59 16.65
CA GLY A 316 20.77 14.17 16.21
C GLY A 316 21.85 13.78 17.20
N PRO A 317 22.64 12.72 16.97
CA PRO A 317 23.82 12.49 17.79
C PRO A 317 24.81 13.67 17.61
N PRO A 318 25.73 13.90 18.56
CA PRO A 318 26.64 15.06 18.51
C PRO A 318 27.40 15.22 17.19
N ALA A 319 27.77 14.12 16.52
CA ALA A 319 28.41 14.17 15.21
C ALA A 319 27.54 14.77 14.10
N VAL A 320 26.22 14.60 14.17
CA VAL A 320 25.26 15.21 13.23
C VAL A 320 25.12 16.70 13.52
N GLU A 321 25.05 17.09 14.79
CA GLU A 321 25.03 18.51 15.18
C GLU A 321 26.32 19.22 14.72
N GLU A 322 27.49 18.65 14.98
CA GLU A 322 28.79 19.18 14.55
C GLU A 322 28.87 19.35 13.02
N ALA A 323 28.42 18.36 12.25
CA ALA A 323 28.41 18.43 10.80
C ALA A 323 27.47 19.52 10.27
N LEU A 324 26.28 19.67 10.87
CA LEU A 324 25.35 20.74 10.49
C LEU A 324 25.89 22.13 10.88
N GLU A 325 26.51 22.27 12.05
CA GLU A 325 27.17 23.52 12.48
C GLU A 325 28.29 23.92 11.53
N LYS A 326 29.14 22.97 11.12
CA LYS A 326 30.17 23.18 10.10
C LYS A 326 29.57 23.63 8.77
N ALA A 327 28.52 22.94 8.30
CA ALA A 327 27.82 23.31 7.06
C ALA A 327 27.20 24.71 7.12
N ILE A 328 26.67 25.13 8.27
CA ILE A 328 26.15 26.50 8.49
C ILE A 328 27.26 27.55 8.37
N ALA A 329 28.47 27.25 8.83
CA ALA A 329 29.58 28.20 8.87
C ALA A 329 30.32 28.32 7.52
N GLU A 330 30.54 27.20 6.84
CA GLU A 330 31.54 27.09 5.77
C GLU A 330 30.95 26.96 4.36
N ASP A 331 29.70 26.52 4.21
CA ASP A 331 29.17 26.07 2.91
C ASP A 331 28.56 27.18 2.04
N GLU A 332 27.88 26.84 0.96
CA GLU A 332 27.10 27.74 0.10
C GLU A 332 25.76 28.12 0.76
N PRO A 333 25.19 29.30 0.45
CA PRO A 333 23.99 29.81 1.11
C PRO A 333 22.80 28.82 1.18
N VAL A 334 22.57 28.04 0.11
CA VAL A 334 21.50 27.03 0.07
C VAL A 334 21.72 25.87 1.05
N VAL A 335 22.97 25.42 1.21
CA VAL A 335 23.31 24.36 2.17
C VAL A 335 23.22 24.93 3.58
N ARG A 336 23.73 26.15 3.82
CA ARG A 336 23.69 26.79 5.14
C ARG A 336 22.28 26.95 5.69
N ILE A 337 21.34 27.47 4.90
CA ILE A 337 19.95 27.65 5.37
C ILE A 337 19.28 26.29 5.60
N THR A 338 19.58 25.28 4.78
CA THR A 338 19.07 23.92 4.97
C THR A 338 19.63 23.27 6.23
N ALA A 339 20.93 23.40 6.48
CA ALA A 339 21.58 22.90 7.68
C ALA A 339 21.06 23.61 8.94
N LEU A 340 20.76 24.91 8.85
CA LEU A 340 20.16 25.69 9.93
C LEU A 340 18.72 25.23 10.27
N GLU A 341 17.89 25.01 9.26
CA GLU A 341 16.53 24.44 9.42
C GLU A 341 16.58 23.02 10.00
N SER A 342 17.57 22.23 9.57
CA SER A 342 17.82 20.87 10.06
C SER A 342 18.26 20.86 11.51
N LEU A 343 19.17 21.75 11.89
CA LEU A 343 19.63 21.92 13.27
C LEU A 343 18.46 22.35 14.17
N TRP A 344 17.63 23.31 13.72
CA TRP A 344 16.40 23.67 14.43
C TRP A 344 15.47 22.47 14.65
N SER A 345 15.29 21.64 13.62
CA SER A 345 14.41 20.47 13.68
C SER A 345 14.88 19.46 14.73
N LEU A 346 16.20 19.28 14.87
CA LEU A 346 16.84 18.36 15.81
C LEU A 346 16.91 18.92 17.24
N THR A 347 17.47 20.13 17.42
CA THR A 347 17.83 20.66 18.76
C THR A 347 16.72 21.48 19.40
N ARG A 348 15.86 22.10 18.57
CA ARG A 348 14.86 23.09 19.00
C ARG A 348 15.46 24.28 19.78
N ASP A 349 16.76 24.54 19.61
CA ASP A 349 17.46 25.66 20.23
C ASP A 349 17.34 26.93 19.37
N ALA A 350 16.46 27.84 19.79
CA ALA A 350 16.26 29.11 19.12
C ALA A 350 17.44 30.09 19.28
N ALA A 351 18.18 30.02 20.39
CA ALA A 351 19.30 30.92 20.64
C ALA A 351 20.45 30.64 19.66
N GLN A 352 20.61 29.38 19.27
CA GLN A 352 21.56 28.97 18.25
C GLN A 352 21.14 29.39 16.84
N VAL A 353 19.87 29.15 16.46
CA VAL A 353 19.46 29.29 15.06
C VAL A 353 18.94 30.67 14.67
N ALA A 354 18.27 31.38 15.59
CA ALA A 354 17.58 32.64 15.26
C ALA A 354 18.52 33.77 14.80
N PRO A 355 19.69 34.01 15.44
CA PRO A 355 20.60 35.07 15.02
C PRO A 355 21.12 34.87 13.58
N ILE A 356 21.32 33.61 13.17
CA ILE A 356 21.80 33.27 11.84
C ILE A 356 20.68 33.42 10.82
N ALA A 357 19.48 32.89 11.12
CA ALA A 357 18.32 33.02 10.25
C ALA A 357 17.93 34.50 10.02
N LEU A 358 18.10 35.35 11.03
CA LEU A 358 17.85 36.79 10.92
C LEU A 358 18.72 37.45 9.84
N ARG A 359 19.99 37.06 9.73
CA ARG A 359 20.90 37.59 8.71
C ARG A 359 20.44 37.22 7.30
N TYR A 360 19.86 36.04 7.12
CA TYR A 360 19.35 35.58 5.82
C TYR A 360 18.05 36.28 5.38
N LEU A 361 17.40 37.09 6.23
CA LEU A 361 16.30 37.95 5.78
C LEU A 361 16.76 38.98 4.74
N ALA A 362 18.03 39.39 4.78
CA ALA A 362 18.63 40.35 3.86
C ALA A 362 19.48 39.68 2.76
N ASP A 363 19.36 38.36 2.58
CA ASP A 363 20.09 37.63 1.53
C ASP A 363 19.68 38.08 0.12
N GLU A 364 20.59 38.07 -0.84
CA GLU A 364 20.30 38.46 -2.23
C GLU A 364 19.34 37.47 -2.90
N ASP A 365 19.43 36.17 -2.57
CA ASP A 365 18.56 35.13 -3.09
C ASP A 365 17.17 35.16 -2.43
N ARG A 366 16.14 35.31 -3.26
CA ARG A 366 14.75 35.37 -2.82
C ARG A 366 14.29 34.11 -2.08
N GLN A 367 14.73 32.93 -2.49
CA GLN A 367 14.36 31.67 -1.84
C GLN A 367 14.98 31.57 -0.45
N ILE A 368 16.21 32.04 -0.28
CA ILE A 368 16.90 32.06 1.02
C ILE A 368 16.16 32.99 1.98
N ARG A 369 15.77 34.19 1.54
CA ARG A 369 14.94 35.11 2.36
C ARG A 369 13.62 34.47 2.81
N ILE A 370 12.92 33.80 1.90
CA ILE A 370 11.63 33.14 2.20
C ILE A 370 11.81 32.02 3.22
N ARG A 371 12.85 31.19 3.05
CA ARG A 371 13.19 30.10 3.97
C ARG A 371 13.57 30.61 5.35
N ALA A 372 14.42 31.63 5.41
CA ALA A 372 14.81 32.31 6.65
C ALA A 372 13.60 32.87 7.42
N TYR A 373 12.71 33.59 6.72
CA TYR A 373 11.47 34.09 7.31
C TYR A 373 10.60 32.95 7.85
N ARG A 374 10.37 31.90 7.07
CA ARG A 374 9.57 30.73 7.50
C ARG A 374 10.19 30.02 8.71
N LEU A 375 11.52 29.90 8.74
CA LEU A 375 12.22 29.35 9.89
C LEU A 375 11.96 30.20 11.14
N LEU A 376 12.22 31.51 11.09
CA LEU A 376 11.96 32.45 12.19
C LEU A 376 10.49 32.45 12.63
N GLN A 377 9.56 32.33 11.68
CA GLN A 377 8.13 32.19 11.96
C GLN A 377 7.86 30.89 12.74
N SER A 378 8.46 29.77 12.32
CA SER A 378 8.29 28.44 12.95
C SER A 378 8.86 28.35 14.38
N LEU A 379 9.78 29.24 14.75
CA LEU A 379 10.27 29.37 16.12
C LEU A 379 9.16 29.83 17.10
N GLY A 380 8.10 30.46 16.59
CA GLY A 380 6.98 30.96 17.40
C GLY A 380 7.45 32.04 18.38
N ARG A 381 7.04 31.94 19.65
CA ARG A 381 7.47 32.88 20.71
C ARG A 381 8.98 32.86 20.99
N ARG A 382 9.70 31.81 20.59
CA ARG A 382 11.13 31.69 20.84
C ARG A 382 11.97 32.63 19.98
N VAL A 383 11.39 33.24 18.94
CA VAL A 383 12.08 34.29 18.18
C VAL A 383 12.36 35.55 19.03
N SER A 384 11.77 35.66 20.23
CA SER A 384 12.06 36.73 21.19
C SER A 384 13.54 36.82 21.60
N VAL A 385 14.32 35.75 21.45
CA VAL A 385 15.77 35.75 21.68
C VAL A 385 16.52 36.73 20.75
N VAL A 386 15.91 37.12 19.62
CA VAL A 386 16.44 38.13 18.69
C VAL A 386 15.53 39.35 18.57
N ARG A 387 14.71 39.66 19.60
CA ARG A 387 13.76 40.78 19.55
C ARG A 387 14.43 42.12 19.25
N GLU A 388 15.51 42.46 19.96
CA GLU A 388 16.19 43.74 19.79
C GLU A 388 16.74 43.91 18.37
N GLN A 389 17.25 42.82 17.79
CA GLN A 389 17.74 42.82 16.41
C GLN A 389 16.59 42.92 15.40
N LEU A 390 15.43 42.31 15.66
CA LEU A 390 14.23 42.50 14.85
C LEU A 390 13.73 43.96 14.89
N GLU A 391 13.69 44.57 16.08
CA GLU A 391 13.32 45.99 16.25
C GLU A 391 14.26 46.92 15.45
N ALA A 392 15.55 46.62 15.41
CA ALA A 392 16.51 47.35 14.60
C ALA A 392 16.30 47.18 13.07
N LEU A 393 15.68 46.08 12.64
CA LEU A 393 15.40 45.83 11.21
C LEU A 393 14.10 46.47 10.71
N VAL A 394 13.24 46.99 11.58
CA VAL A 394 12.02 47.70 11.19
C VAL A 394 12.32 48.90 10.29
N ASP A 395 13.40 49.63 10.57
CA ASP A 395 13.84 50.78 9.77
C ASP A 395 14.83 50.40 8.64
N HIS A 396 14.91 49.12 8.27
CA HIS A 396 15.84 48.66 7.24
C HIS A 396 15.49 49.25 5.85
N PRO A 397 16.48 49.70 5.04
CA PRO A 397 16.23 50.35 3.76
C PRO A 397 15.58 49.45 2.69
N ASP A 398 15.79 48.13 2.79
CA ASP A 398 15.06 47.15 1.98
C ASP A 398 13.65 46.92 2.58
N PRO A 399 12.57 47.28 1.85
CA PRO A 399 11.20 47.11 2.33
C PRO A 399 10.83 45.65 2.64
N VAL A 400 11.45 44.68 1.96
CA VAL A 400 11.18 43.25 2.21
C VAL A 400 11.69 42.83 3.58
N VAL A 401 12.88 43.30 3.95
CA VAL A 401 13.51 43.03 5.26
C VAL A 401 12.73 43.71 6.37
N SER A 402 12.45 45.00 6.21
CA SER A 402 11.65 45.80 7.15
C SER A 402 10.27 45.17 7.40
N HIS A 403 9.54 44.85 6.33
CA HIS A 403 8.23 44.22 6.43
C HIS A 403 8.28 42.83 7.09
N SER A 404 9.32 42.04 6.81
CA SER A 404 9.51 40.72 7.45
C SER A 404 9.75 40.86 8.95
N ALA A 405 10.53 41.86 9.37
CA ALA A 405 10.79 42.14 10.78
C ALA A 405 9.52 42.59 11.51
N ASP A 406 8.72 43.48 10.91
CA ASP A 406 7.43 43.92 11.44
C ASP A 406 6.49 42.74 11.72
N LEU A 407 6.30 41.86 10.74
CA LEU A 407 5.42 40.69 10.89
C LEU A 407 5.88 39.73 12.00
N LEU A 408 7.19 39.53 12.15
CA LEU A 408 7.75 38.69 13.21
C LEU A 408 7.57 39.32 14.60
N LEU A 409 7.65 40.66 14.71
CA LEU A 409 7.37 41.40 15.94
C LEU A 409 5.87 41.40 16.27
N GLU A 410 4.99 41.56 15.28
CA GLU A 410 3.55 41.41 15.45
C GLU A 410 3.19 40.02 15.98
N GLN A 411 3.81 38.96 15.45
CA GLN A 411 3.64 37.60 15.97
C GLN A 411 4.00 37.47 17.45
N LEU A 412 5.05 38.16 17.91
CA LEU A 412 5.43 38.19 19.33
C LEU A 412 4.41 38.94 20.20
N ASN A 413 3.75 39.96 19.64
CA ASN A 413 2.84 40.86 20.36
C ASN A 413 1.38 40.38 20.34
N GLY A 414 0.97 39.66 19.29
CA GLY A 414 -0.42 39.28 19.00
C GLY A 414 -0.99 38.08 19.77
N SER A 415 -0.27 37.46 20.72
CA SER A 415 -0.80 36.33 21.52
C SER A 415 -1.36 36.74 22.90
N THR A 416 -1.78 38.00 23.08
CA THR A 416 -2.50 38.48 24.28
C THR A 416 -4.03 38.47 24.13
N GLY A 417 -4.57 37.83 23.09
CA GLY A 417 -6.01 37.62 22.94
C GLY A 417 -6.34 36.17 22.57
N THR A 418 -7.12 35.50 23.42
CA THR A 418 -7.86 34.26 23.10
C THR A 418 -9.32 34.45 23.53
N PRO A 419 -10.28 33.66 23.01
CA PRO A 419 -10.11 32.43 22.22
C PRO A 419 -10.45 32.56 20.73
#